data_AF-Q9PER9-F1
#
_entry.id   AF-Q9PER9-F1
#
_cell.length_a   1.000
_cell.length_b   1.000
_cell.length_c   1.000
_cell.angle_alpha   90.00
_cell.angle_beta   90.00
_cell.angle_gamma   90.00
#
_symmetry.space_group_name_H-M   'P 1'
#
loop_
_entity.id
_entity.type
_entity.pdbx_description
1 polymer ?
#
loop_
_entity_poly.entity_id
_entity_poly.type
_entity_poly.pdbx_seq_one_letter_code
_entity_poly.pdbx_strand_id
1 'polypeptide(L)'
;MDPDIDFVPLLGTAGTGKTLLALAAGLAQTMEQQRYREIIMTRATVNVGEDIGFLPGTEEEKMTPWMGTLTDNLEVLTHLHEGSAWGRAATNDLLTSRIKIRSMNFMRGRTFLSRYLILDEAQNLTPKQMKTLITRAGPGTKIVCLSNVEQIDTPYLTETTSGLTYAIDRFKRWPHSAHVTLRRGERSRLADYASEVL
;
A
#
# COMPACT_ATOMS: atom_id res chain seq x y z
N MET A 1 4.40 -4.78 -15.71
CA MET A 1 4.82 -3.51 -15.07
C MET A 1 6.17 -3.11 -15.66
N ASP A 2 6.37 -1.82 -15.93
CA ASP A 2 7.65 -1.28 -16.39
C ASP A 2 8.68 -1.36 -15.24
N PRO A 3 9.83 -2.05 -15.45
CA PRO A 3 10.85 -2.19 -14.42
C PRO A 3 11.69 -0.94 -14.17
N ASP A 4 11.70 0.02 -15.09
CA ASP A 4 12.49 1.25 -14.98
C ASP A 4 11.74 2.32 -14.16
N ILE A 5 10.48 2.08 -13.79
CA ILE A 5 9.72 2.97 -12.92
C ILE A 5 9.94 2.57 -11.46
N ASP A 6 10.49 3.48 -10.65
CA ASP A 6 10.76 3.25 -9.24
C ASP A 6 9.63 3.72 -8.32
N PHE A 7 8.92 4.81 -8.69
CA PHE A 7 7.92 5.45 -7.84
C PHE A 7 6.56 5.56 -8.54
N VAL A 8 5.55 4.91 -7.96
CA VAL A 8 4.18 4.83 -8.50
C VAL A 8 3.14 5.29 -7.50
N PRO A 9 2.72 6.57 -7.54
CA PRO A 9 1.47 6.99 -6.93
C PRO A 9 0.27 6.41 -7.68
N LEU A 10 -0.54 5.62 -6.96
CA LEU A 10 -1.79 5.04 -7.42
C LEU A 10 -2.95 5.71 -6.65
N LEU A 11 -3.57 6.69 -7.29
CA LEU A 11 -4.72 7.41 -6.75
C LEU A 11 -6.03 6.75 -7.15
N GLY A 12 -7.06 6.96 -6.33
CA GLY A 12 -8.43 6.59 -6.62
C GLY A 12 -9.29 6.66 -5.37
N THR A 13 -10.60 6.83 -5.53
CA THR A 13 -11.54 6.82 -4.41
C THR A 13 -11.62 5.43 -3.76
N ALA A 14 -12.30 5.30 -2.61
CA ALA A 14 -12.52 3.98 -1.98
C ALA A 14 -13.18 2.99 -2.97
N GLY A 15 -12.88 1.68 -2.87
CA GLY A 15 -13.48 0.68 -3.77
C GLY A 15 -12.98 0.66 -5.22
N THR A 16 -11.98 1.47 -5.58
CA THR A 16 -11.32 1.43 -6.90
C THR A 16 -10.32 0.27 -7.08
N GLY A 17 -10.13 -0.57 -6.07
CA GLY A 17 -9.26 -1.74 -6.15
C GLY A 17 -7.75 -1.45 -6.02
N LYS A 18 -7.36 -0.26 -5.51
CA LYS A 18 -5.95 0.14 -5.34
C LYS A 18 -5.09 -0.94 -4.66
N THR A 19 -5.52 -1.39 -3.47
CA THR A 19 -4.80 -2.38 -2.67
C THR A 19 -4.73 -3.72 -3.38
N LEU A 20 -5.84 -4.20 -3.93
CA LEU A 20 -5.93 -5.45 -4.68
C LEU A 20 -4.97 -5.44 -5.89
N LEU A 21 -5.00 -4.39 -6.71
CA LEU A 21 -4.14 -4.25 -7.88
C LEU A 21 -2.65 -4.15 -7.49
N ALA A 22 -2.33 -3.40 -6.44
CA ALA A 22 -0.97 -3.25 -5.97
C ALA A 22 -0.39 -4.57 -5.43
N LEU A 23 -1.19 -5.34 -4.69
CA LEU A 23 -0.84 -6.67 -4.19
C LEU A 23 -0.69 -7.66 -5.34
N ALA A 24 -1.65 -7.74 -6.26
CA ALA A 24 -1.57 -8.62 -7.43
C ALA A 24 -0.31 -8.36 -8.26
N ALA A 25 -0.02 -7.08 -8.56
CA ALA A 25 1.16 -6.71 -9.32
C ALA A 25 2.47 -6.94 -8.54
N GLY A 26 2.45 -6.80 -7.21
CA GLY A 26 3.59 -7.13 -6.35
C GLY A 26 3.85 -8.64 -6.30
N LEU A 27 2.79 -9.45 -6.19
CA LEU A 27 2.87 -10.91 -6.12
C LEU A 27 3.38 -11.48 -7.44
N ALA A 28 2.85 -11.05 -8.58
CA ALA A 28 3.38 -11.43 -9.90
C ALA A 28 4.88 -11.09 -10.03
N GLN A 29 5.31 -9.91 -9.55
CA GLN A 29 6.71 -9.51 -9.64
C GLN A 29 7.64 -10.19 -8.62
N THR A 30 7.12 -10.73 -7.53
CA THR A 30 7.90 -11.44 -6.50
C THR A 30 7.93 -12.94 -6.70
N MET A 31 6.83 -13.53 -7.17
CA MET A 31 6.67 -14.99 -7.28
C MET A 31 6.93 -15.49 -8.69
N GLU A 32 6.33 -14.86 -9.71
CA GLU A 32 6.46 -15.32 -11.09
C GLU A 32 7.74 -14.79 -11.72
N GLN A 33 7.99 -13.48 -11.61
CA GLN A 33 9.12 -12.82 -12.26
C GLN A 33 10.39 -12.80 -11.39
N GLN A 34 10.25 -13.08 -10.09
CA GLN A 34 11.33 -13.03 -9.09
C GLN A 34 12.17 -11.74 -9.11
N ARG A 35 11.58 -10.62 -9.54
CA ARG A 35 12.22 -9.31 -9.66
C ARG A 35 12.48 -8.70 -8.28
N TYR A 36 11.52 -8.87 -7.38
CA TYR A 36 11.63 -8.43 -6.00
C TYR A 36 11.67 -9.64 -5.08
N ARG A 37 12.37 -9.52 -3.96
CA ARG A 37 12.52 -10.61 -2.98
C ARG A 37 11.26 -10.80 -2.15
N GLU A 38 10.59 -9.69 -1.82
CA GLU A 38 9.54 -9.61 -0.82
C GLU A 38 8.69 -8.34 -1.06
N ILE A 39 7.41 -8.42 -0.72
CA ILE A 39 6.50 -7.27 -0.62
C ILE A 39 6.54 -6.77 0.82
N ILE A 40 6.86 -5.49 1.02
CA ILE A 40 6.72 -4.84 2.33
C ILE A 40 5.55 -3.88 2.24
N MET A 41 4.54 -4.08 3.09
CA MET A 41 3.38 -3.20 3.17
C MET A 41 3.42 -2.42 4.48
N THR A 42 3.19 -1.12 4.41
CA THR A 42 3.00 -0.27 5.58
C THR A 42 1.86 0.69 5.31
N ARG A 43 1.17 1.12 6.37
CA ARG A 43 0.03 2.03 6.27
C ARG A 43 0.32 3.31 7.04
N ALA A 44 0.00 4.45 6.44
CA ALA A 44 0.04 5.74 7.10
C ALA A 44 -1.17 5.87 8.02
N THR A 45 -0.94 5.67 9.31
CA THR A 45 -1.98 5.76 10.34
C THR A 45 -2.08 7.20 10.84
N VAL A 46 -3.28 7.77 10.81
CA VAL A 46 -3.58 8.98 11.58
C VAL A 46 -3.97 8.54 12.98
N ASN A 47 -3.15 8.89 13.96
CA ASN A 47 -3.44 8.55 15.35
C ASN A 47 -4.54 9.48 15.86
N VAL A 48 -5.74 8.93 16.07
CA VAL A 48 -6.83 9.59 16.80
C VAL A 48 -6.72 9.29 18.32
N GLY A 49 -5.73 8.47 18.72
CA GLY A 49 -5.45 8.06 20.10
C GLY A 49 -3.95 7.83 20.33
N GLU A 50 -3.57 6.89 21.21
CA GLU A 50 -2.16 6.57 21.45
C GLU A 50 -1.46 6.12 20.16
N ASP A 51 -0.27 6.67 19.91
CA ASP A 51 0.61 6.27 18.81
C ASP A 51 0.80 4.73 18.88
N ILE A 52 0.58 4.02 17.77
CA ILE A 52 0.71 2.55 17.73
C ILE A 52 2.03 2.04 18.33
N GLY A 53 3.12 2.81 18.21
CA GLY A 53 4.41 2.48 18.82
C GLY A 53 4.34 2.21 20.33
N PHE A 54 3.36 2.79 21.03
CA PHE A 54 3.18 2.73 22.48
C PHE A 54 2.20 1.66 22.95
N LEU A 55 1.38 1.07 22.06
CA LEU A 55 0.54 -0.08 22.43
C LEU A 55 1.44 -1.21 22.97
N PRO A 56 1.07 -1.93 24.05
CA PRO A 56 1.85 -3.08 24.50
C PRO A 56 1.83 -4.21 23.45
N GLY A 57 2.87 -5.05 23.44
CA GLY A 57 2.97 -6.21 22.54
C GLY A 57 4.03 -6.09 21.44
N THR A 58 4.11 -7.11 20.60
CA THR A 58 4.99 -7.21 19.43
C THR A 58 4.54 -6.29 18.30
N GLU A 59 5.42 -6.03 17.32
CA GLU A 59 5.02 -5.27 16.12
C GLU A 59 3.82 -5.94 15.42
N GLU A 60 3.83 -7.27 15.32
CA GLU A 60 2.77 -8.03 14.65
C GLU A 60 1.43 -7.89 15.37
N GLU A 61 1.40 -8.07 16.70
CA GLU A 61 0.18 -7.90 17.50
C GLU A 61 -0.42 -6.51 17.35
N LYS A 62 0.43 -5.47 17.31
CA LYS A 62 -0.01 -4.09 17.09
C LYS A 62 -0.57 -3.89 15.68
N MET A 63 -0.04 -4.61 14.69
CA MET A 63 -0.47 -4.51 13.30
C MET A 63 -1.72 -5.34 12.98
N THR A 64 -2.21 -6.17 13.91
CA THR A 64 -3.38 -7.05 13.75
C THR A 64 -4.60 -6.38 13.10
N PRO A 65 -5.01 -5.14 13.45
CA PRO A 65 -6.17 -4.50 12.83
C PRO A 65 -6.05 -4.33 11.29
N TRP A 66 -4.83 -4.22 10.77
CA TRP A 66 -4.58 -4.11 9.32
C TRP A 66 -4.34 -5.46 8.65
N MET A 67 -4.03 -6.52 9.41
CA MET A 67 -3.89 -7.87 8.88
C MET A 67 -5.20 -8.39 8.31
N GLY A 68 -6.34 -8.09 8.95
CA GLY A 68 -7.66 -8.51 8.46
C GLY A 68 -7.91 -8.06 7.02
N THR A 69 -7.72 -6.77 6.73
CA THR A 69 -7.91 -6.23 5.37
C THR A 69 -6.93 -6.85 4.36
N LEU A 70 -5.70 -7.16 4.76
CA LEU A 70 -4.77 -7.86 3.87
C LEU A 70 -5.28 -9.27 3.55
N THR A 71 -5.69 -10.03 4.57
CA THR A 71 -6.24 -11.38 4.42
C THR A 71 -7.43 -11.38 3.47
N ASP A 72 -8.38 -10.46 3.64
CA ASP A 72 -9.55 -10.34 2.76
C ASP A 72 -9.14 -10.11 1.29
N ASN A 73 -8.14 -9.24 1.05
CA ASN A 73 -7.63 -9.01 -0.31
C ASN A 73 -6.92 -10.24 -0.88
N LEU A 74 -6.19 -11.00 -0.06
CA LEU A 74 -5.51 -12.22 -0.49
C LEU A 74 -6.50 -13.33 -0.81
N GLU A 75 -7.58 -13.45 -0.05
CA GLU A 75 -8.67 -14.38 -0.35
C GLU A 75 -9.28 -14.09 -1.73
N VAL A 76 -9.53 -12.81 -2.07
CA VAL A 76 -10.02 -12.45 -3.41
C VAL A 76 -9.04 -12.88 -4.51
N LEU A 77 -7.73 -12.74 -4.28
CA LEU A 77 -6.72 -13.16 -5.26
C LEU A 77 -6.58 -14.69 -5.38
N THR A 78 -6.86 -15.44 -4.31
CA THR A 78 -6.78 -16.92 -4.33
C THR A 78 -8.08 -17.60 -4.73
N HIS A 79 -9.23 -16.95 -4.55
CA HIS A 79 -10.51 -17.46 -5.02
C HIS A 79 -10.58 -17.58 -6.56
N LEU A 80 -9.69 -16.90 -7.28
CA LEU A 80 -9.50 -17.06 -8.72
C LEU A 80 -8.85 -18.40 -9.12
N HIS A 81 -8.28 -19.15 -8.17
CA HIS A 81 -7.69 -20.47 -8.42
C HIS A 81 -8.65 -21.58 -8.00
N GLU A 82 -9.16 -22.32 -8.99
CA GLU A 82 -9.97 -23.53 -8.79
C GLU A 82 -9.11 -24.64 -8.16
N GLY A 83 -9.22 -24.83 -6.84
CA GLY A 83 -8.49 -25.85 -6.10
C GLY A 83 -9.27 -26.36 -4.89
N SER A 84 -8.87 -27.51 -4.33
CA SER A 84 -9.43 -28.03 -3.08
C SER A 84 -9.17 -27.07 -1.92
N ALA A 85 -9.96 -27.15 -0.85
CA ALA A 85 -9.80 -26.28 0.33
C ALA A 85 -8.37 -26.33 0.92
N TRP A 86 -7.72 -27.49 0.84
CA TRP A 86 -6.33 -27.67 1.26
C TRP A 86 -5.32 -26.98 0.34
N GLY A 87 -5.53 -27.04 -0.98
CA GLY A 87 -4.71 -26.33 -1.96
C GLY A 87 -4.81 -24.80 -1.83
N ARG A 88 -5.99 -24.28 -1.45
CA ARG A 88 -6.18 -22.86 -1.16
C ARG A 88 -5.44 -22.42 0.09
N ALA A 89 -5.48 -23.20 1.17
CA ALA A 89 -4.75 -22.90 2.41
C ALA A 89 -3.23 -22.84 2.18
N ALA A 90 -2.67 -23.84 1.50
CA ALA A 90 -1.24 -23.84 1.14
C ALA A 90 -0.87 -22.65 0.24
N THR A 91 -1.75 -22.25 -0.68
CA THR A 91 -1.54 -21.07 -1.54
C THR A 91 -1.56 -19.78 -0.72
N ASN A 92 -2.52 -19.61 0.18
CA ASN A 92 -2.58 -18.46 1.09
C ASN A 92 -1.33 -18.35 1.98
N ASP A 93 -0.83 -19.48 2.51
CA ASP A 93 0.39 -19.49 3.30
C ASP A 93 1.61 -19.05 2.48
N LEU A 94 1.72 -19.54 1.23
CA LEU A 94 2.79 -19.15 0.32
C LEU A 94 2.73 -17.65 -0.02
N LEU A 95 1.54 -17.11 -0.32
CA LEU A 95 1.35 -15.68 -0.58
C LEU A 95 1.70 -14.83 0.64
N THR A 96 1.19 -15.21 1.81
CA THR A 96 1.44 -14.52 3.08
C THR A 96 2.92 -14.55 3.44
N SER A 97 3.64 -15.63 3.11
CA SER A 97 5.08 -15.72 3.36
C SER A 97 5.90 -14.63 2.64
N ARG A 98 5.42 -14.16 1.47
CA ARG A 98 6.07 -13.14 0.63
C ARG A 98 5.71 -11.71 1.01
N ILE A 99 4.70 -11.52 1.85
CA ILE A 99 4.22 -10.20 2.27
C ILE A 99 4.60 -9.98 3.73
N LYS A 100 5.30 -8.89 4.03
CA LYS A 100 5.57 -8.46 5.40
C LYS A 100 4.89 -7.12 5.65
N ILE A 101 3.94 -7.14 6.58
CA ILE A 101 3.37 -5.91 7.12
C ILE A 101 4.35 -5.34 8.14
N ARG A 102 4.67 -4.06 8.01
CA ARG A 102 5.59 -3.35 8.90
C ARG A 102 5.01 -2.00 9.31
N SER A 103 5.34 -1.57 10.52
CA SER A 103 5.03 -0.22 10.96
C SER A 103 5.87 0.81 10.21
N MET A 104 5.39 2.06 10.13
CA MET A 104 6.21 3.14 9.56
C MET A 104 7.51 3.37 10.34
N ASN A 105 7.51 3.13 11.65
CA ASN A 105 8.69 3.31 12.49
C ASN A 105 9.78 2.28 12.16
N PHE A 106 9.41 1.05 11.80
CA PHE A 106 10.35 0.02 11.35
C PHE A 106 11.15 0.43 10.12
N MET A 107 10.58 1.28 9.26
CA MET A 107 11.22 1.74 8.03
C MET A 107 12.40 2.69 8.30
N ARG A 108 12.43 3.35 9.46
CA ARG A 108 13.47 4.33 9.79
C ARG A 108 14.82 3.65 9.98
N GLY A 109 15.87 4.25 9.42
CA GLY A 109 17.25 3.77 9.57
C GLY A 109 17.60 2.50 8.77
N ARG A 110 16.67 1.95 7.98
CA ARG A 110 16.91 0.77 7.13
C ARG A 110 17.11 1.16 5.67
N THR A 111 17.70 0.27 4.87
CA THR A 111 17.72 0.40 3.41
C THR A 111 17.11 -0.85 2.82
N PHE A 112 16.14 -0.69 1.92
CA PHE A 112 15.43 -1.78 1.29
C PHE A 112 16.02 -2.02 -0.10
N LEU A 113 16.56 -3.22 -0.32
CA LEU A 113 17.16 -3.64 -1.58
C LEU A 113 16.27 -4.67 -2.26
N SER A 114 16.01 -4.49 -3.55
CA SER A 114 15.20 -5.42 -4.35
C SER A 114 13.83 -5.72 -3.72
N ARG A 115 13.15 -4.70 -3.16
CA ARG A 115 11.84 -4.85 -2.50
C ARG A 115 10.73 -4.20 -3.31
N TYR A 116 9.52 -4.73 -3.15
CA TYR A 116 8.29 -4.08 -3.60
C TYR A 116 7.60 -3.47 -2.39
N LEU A 117 7.65 -2.15 -2.27
CA LEU A 117 7.12 -1.41 -1.13
C LEU A 117 5.72 -0.87 -1.45
N ILE A 118 4.75 -1.15 -0.59
CA ILE A 118 3.40 -0.58 -0.66
C ILE A 118 3.24 0.37 0.53
N LEU A 119 3.00 1.65 0.25
CA LEU A 119 2.62 2.66 1.22
C LEU A 119 1.11 2.89 1.10
N ASP A 120 0.33 2.33 2.00
CA ASP A 120 -1.12 2.47 2.03
C ASP A 120 -1.54 3.75 2.80
N GLU A 121 -2.69 4.33 2.42
CA GLU A 121 -3.19 5.63 2.92
C GLU A 121 -2.18 6.79 2.81
N ALA A 122 -1.37 6.82 1.76
CA ALA A 122 -0.25 7.74 1.63
C ALA A 122 -0.64 9.24 1.65
N GLN A 123 -1.92 9.60 1.46
CA GLN A 123 -2.40 10.97 1.64
C GLN A 123 -2.18 11.51 3.06
N ASN A 124 -2.14 10.63 4.05
CA ASN A 124 -1.99 10.97 5.46
C ASN A 124 -0.53 11.22 5.88
N LEU A 125 0.43 11.10 4.96
CA LEU A 125 1.83 11.38 5.22
C LEU A 125 2.14 12.87 5.08
N THR A 126 2.93 13.42 5.99
CA THR A 126 3.56 14.73 5.79
C THR A 126 4.68 14.65 4.74
N PRO A 127 5.09 15.76 4.10
CA PRO A 127 6.23 15.77 3.17
C PRO A 127 7.53 15.23 3.79
N LYS A 128 7.76 15.48 5.09
CA LYS A 128 8.93 14.97 5.82
C LYS A 128 8.88 13.45 5.98
N GLN A 129 7.72 12.88 6.32
CA GLN A 129 7.55 11.43 6.43
C GLN A 129 7.67 10.75 5.07
N MET A 130 7.04 11.31 4.02
CA MET A 130 7.15 10.80 2.66
C MET A 130 8.61 10.75 2.19
N LYS A 131 9.36 11.85 2.35
CA LYS A 131 10.80 11.90 2.06
C LYS A 131 11.57 10.85 2.87
N THR A 132 11.25 10.69 4.14
CA THR A 132 11.91 9.72 5.03
C THR A 132 11.74 8.30 4.51
N LEU A 133 10.53 7.93 4.08
CA LEU A 133 10.22 6.61 3.53
C LEU A 133 10.84 6.38 2.16
N ILE A 134 10.67 7.31 1.21
CA ILE A 134 11.19 7.17 -0.16
C ILE A 134 12.71 6.99 -0.15
N THR A 135 13.43 7.75 0.68
CA THR A 135 14.90 7.66 0.77
C THR A 135 15.42 6.35 1.39
N ARG A 136 14.54 5.42 1.77
CA ARG A 136 14.91 4.06 2.20
C ARG A 136 14.95 3.07 1.04
N ALA A 137 14.41 3.40 -0.13
CA ALA A 137 14.55 2.57 -1.31
C ALA A 137 16.01 2.62 -1.79
N GLY A 138 16.70 1.48 -1.65
CA GLY A 138 17.96 1.24 -2.32
C GLY A 138 17.76 0.60 -3.70
N PRO A 139 18.86 0.21 -4.37
CA PRO A 139 18.80 -0.34 -5.72
C PRO A 139 17.79 -1.47 -5.93
N GLY A 140 17.07 -1.39 -7.06
CA GLY A 140 16.08 -2.37 -7.48
C GLY A 140 14.82 -2.39 -6.62
N THR A 141 14.53 -1.35 -5.83
CA THR A 141 13.31 -1.26 -5.03
C THR A 141 12.29 -0.36 -5.71
N LYS A 142 11.04 -0.85 -5.80
CA LYS A 142 9.90 -0.09 -6.31
C LYS A 142 8.98 0.30 -5.16
N ILE A 143 8.52 1.54 -5.13
CA ILE A 143 7.55 2.05 -4.16
C ILE A 143 6.23 2.34 -4.89
N VAL A 144 5.15 1.78 -4.38
CA VAL A 144 3.78 2.06 -4.79
C VAL A 144 3.04 2.74 -3.65
N CYS A 145 2.57 3.97 -3.86
CA CYS A 145 1.79 4.72 -2.87
C CYS A 145 0.31 4.64 -3.23
N LEU A 146 -0.50 4.04 -2.36
CA LEU A 146 -1.95 3.97 -2.53
C LEU A 146 -2.58 5.16 -1.81
N SER A 147 -3.52 5.83 -2.46
CA SER A 147 -4.13 7.00 -1.83
C SER A 147 -5.49 7.39 -2.37
N ASN A 148 -6.28 8.01 -1.49
CA ASN A 148 -7.46 8.78 -1.81
C ASN A 148 -7.28 10.21 -1.27
N VAL A 149 -7.00 11.18 -2.14
CA VAL A 149 -6.73 12.58 -1.70
C VAL A 149 -7.95 13.27 -1.11
N GLU A 150 -9.16 12.81 -1.47
CA GLU A 150 -10.43 13.30 -0.92
C GLU A 150 -10.69 12.79 0.51
N GLN A 151 -9.89 11.83 1.00
CA GLN A 151 -10.04 11.22 2.32
C GLN A 151 -8.75 11.39 3.13
N ILE A 152 -8.46 12.63 3.50
CA ILE A 152 -7.40 12.96 4.44
C ILE A 152 -7.97 12.90 5.85
N ASP A 153 -7.45 12.00 6.67
CA ASP A 153 -8.02 11.69 7.99
C ASP A 153 -7.51 12.64 9.10
N THR A 154 -6.70 13.65 8.76
CA THR A 154 -6.08 14.58 9.72
C THR A 154 -6.36 16.04 9.36
N PRO A 155 -6.71 16.90 10.34
CA PRO A 155 -6.94 18.32 10.09
C PRO A 155 -5.67 19.11 9.78
N TYR A 156 -4.49 18.51 9.97
CA TYR A 156 -3.20 19.16 9.74
C TYR A 156 -2.68 19.04 8.31
N LEU A 157 -3.34 18.22 7.49
CA LEU A 157 -3.01 18.03 6.08
C LEU A 157 -4.21 18.41 5.21
N THR A 158 -3.90 18.87 4.02
CA THR A 158 -4.85 19.14 2.94
C THR A 158 -4.31 18.49 1.67
N GLU A 159 -5.13 18.45 0.63
CA GLU A 159 -4.72 17.94 -0.68
C GLU A 159 -3.44 18.63 -1.18
N THR A 160 -3.27 19.92 -0.88
CA THR A 160 -2.09 20.69 -1.30
C THR A 160 -0.88 20.55 -0.37
N THR A 161 -1.06 20.08 0.86
CA THR A 161 0.02 19.97 1.86
C THR A 161 0.41 18.53 2.19
N SER A 162 -0.35 17.54 1.69
CA SER A 162 -0.01 16.13 1.79
C SER A 162 1.39 15.85 1.20
N GLY A 163 2.12 14.96 1.86
CA GLY A 163 3.41 14.48 1.41
C GLY A 163 3.33 13.75 0.08
N LEU A 164 2.20 13.12 -0.23
CA LEU A 164 2.01 12.44 -1.51
C LEU A 164 1.88 13.41 -2.67
N THR A 165 1.04 14.44 -2.55
CA THR A 165 0.88 15.45 -3.62
C THR A 165 2.15 16.26 -3.80
N TYR A 166 2.85 16.57 -2.71
CA TYR A 166 4.20 17.13 -2.75
C TYR A 166 5.17 16.23 -3.53
N ALA A 167 5.19 14.91 -3.28
CA ALA A 167 6.07 13.99 -3.98
C ALA A 167 5.72 13.87 -5.47
N ILE A 168 4.43 13.76 -5.81
CA ILE A 168 3.94 13.71 -7.21
C ILE A 168 4.43 14.95 -7.98
N ASP A 169 4.26 16.15 -7.43
CA ASP A 169 4.69 17.39 -8.08
C ASP A 169 6.20 17.39 -8.35
N ARG A 170 7.01 16.99 -7.34
CA ARG A 170 8.48 16.93 -7.48
C ARG A 170 8.96 15.84 -8.43
N PHE A 171 8.21 14.75 -8.56
CA PHE A 171 8.61 13.59 -9.36
C PHE A 171 8.05 13.64 -10.79
N LYS A 172 7.17 14.61 -11.10
CA LYS A 172 6.49 14.77 -12.39
C LYS A 172 7.42 14.75 -13.61
N ARG A 173 8.65 15.25 -13.48
CA ARG A 173 9.66 15.27 -14.56
C ARG A 173 10.74 14.21 -14.42
N TRP A 174 10.68 13.38 -13.39
CA TRP A 174 11.63 12.30 -13.19
C TRP A 174 11.20 11.08 -14.03
N PRO A 175 12.03 10.59 -14.97
CA PRO A 175 11.63 9.52 -15.90
C PRO A 175 11.21 8.21 -15.22
N HIS A 176 11.71 7.97 -14.01
CA HIS A 176 11.46 6.75 -13.23
C HIS A 176 10.25 6.89 -12.29
N SER A 177 9.34 7.83 -12.57
CA SER A 177 8.05 7.93 -11.88
C SER A 177 6.89 7.80 -12.85
N ALA A 178 5.86 7.07 -12.43
CA ALA A 178 4.58 7.02 -13.11
C ALA A 178 3.47 7.41 -12.15
N HIS A 179 2.44 8.09 -12.65
CA HIS A 179 1.25 8.44 -11.88
C HIS A 179 0.03 7.76 -12.48
N VAL A 180 -0.73 7.05 -11.67
CA VAL A 180 -1.93 6.32 -12.11
C VAL A 180 -3.11 6.78 -11.28
N THR A 181 -4.23 7.08 -11.94
CA THR A 181 -5.50 7.42 -11.28
C THR A 181 -6.58 6.45 -11.72
N LEU A 182 -7.10 5.67 -10.78
CA LEU A 182 -8.25 4.80 -10.98
C LEU A 182 -9.52 5.63 -10.83
N ARG A 183 -10.25 5.78 -11.94
CA ARG A 183 -11.42 6.68 -12.01
C ARG A 183 -12.74 6.03 -11.61
N ARG A 184 -12.84 4.71 -11.71
CA ARG A 184 -14.08 3.97 -11.49
C ARG A 184 -13.85 2.88 -10.46
N GLY A 185 -14.72 2.82 -9.46
CA GLY A 185 -14.77 1.74 -8.50
C GLY A 185 -15.80 0.69 -8.91
N GLU A 186 -15.55 -0.54 -8.50
CA GLU A 186 -16.51 -1.64 -8.57
C GLU A 186 -17.19 -1.71 -7.20
N ARG A 187 -18.19 -0.84 -7.00
CA ARG A 187 -18.91 -0.70 -5.74
C ARG A 187 -20.29 -1.35 -5.85
N SER A 188 -20.83 -1.71 -4.69
CA SER A 188 -22.23 -2.16 -4.63
C SER A 188 -23.15 -0.96 -4.82
N ARG A 189 -24.36 -1.22 -5.34
CA ARG A 189 -25.44 -0.22 -5.43
C ARG A 189 -25.69 0.55 -4.12
N LEU A 190 -25.44 -0.07 -2.96
CA LEU A 190 -25.57 0.57 -1.65
C LEU A 190 -24.48 1.60 -1.42
N ALA A 191 -23.22 1.23 -1.69
CA ALA A 191 -22.08 2.11 -1.48
C ALA A 191 -22.06 3.30 -2.46
N ASP A 192 -22.52 3.08 -3.70
CA ASP A 192 -22.69 4.16 -4.68
C ASP A 192 -23.75 5.15 -4.22
N TYR A 193 -24.95 4.67 -3.89
CA TYR A 193 -26.03 5.54 -3.40
C TYR A 193 -25.61 6.30 -2.13
N ALA A 194 -24.96 5.64 -1.17
CA ALA A 194 -24.47 6.28 0.05
C ALA A 194 -23.46 7.41 -0.22
N SER A 195 -22.64 7.29 -1.26
CA SER A 195 -21.64 8.32 -1.60
C SER A 195 -22.27 9.55 -2.27
N GLU A 196 -23.46 9.41 -2.84
CA GLU A 196 -24.18 10.53 -3.47
C GLU A 196 -25.00 11.33 -2.45
N VAL A 197 -25.46 10.70 -1.36
CA VAL A 197 -26.47 11.27 -0.45
C VAL A 197 -25.95 11.65 0.94
N LEU A 198 -24.75 11.20 1.33
CA LEU A 198 -24.10 11.51 2.62
C LEU A 198 -22.89 12.42 2.41
#